data_AF-A0A1E3BI28-F1
#
_entry.id   AF-A0A1E3BI28-F1
#
_cell.length_a   1.000
_cell.length_b   1.000
_cell.length_c   1.000
_cell.angle_alpha   90.00
_cell.angle_beta   90.00
_cell.angle_gamma   90.00
#
_symmetry.space_group_name_H-M   'P 1'
#
loop_
_entity.id
_entity.type
_entity.pdbx_description
1 polymer ?
#
loop_
_entity_poly.entity_id
_entity_poly.type
_entity_poly.pdbx_seq_one_letter_code
_entity_poly.pdbx_strand_id
1 'polypeptide(L)'
;MISDPSDSASFQAESLKKGNRYLKRGQKVFPCPDPVDISTLPPRNEVITVLSNRDGKLVVNHDSSYVTKLGYRVRRAESEAMNTVAAQKRTTVPLPWVKSTNFSPSEHYASEDYGSIRMSFIRGSTLESKWDTLDQESKEAVCREIWDIVWRLRDIERTDLVGNLYQCAADGTPSKGILEDLQKPAQPLTSDEEVRARLYERYPHAGGWYPDYWEYAQIMNVPFSDWSEWMEWTAAHRWDIDGIDAVKEIVSKT
;
A
#
# COMPACT_ATOMS: atom_id res chain seq x y z
N MET A 1 8.69 15.87 34.39
CA MET A 1 7.39 16.55 34.51
C MET A 1 6.32 15.63 33.94
N ILE A 2 5.32 15.29 34.76
CA ILE A 2 4.21 14.42 34.35
C ILE A 2 3.17 15.33 33.70
N SER A 3 2.86 15.09 32.42
CA SER A 3 1.78 15.76 31.70
C SER A 3 0.45 15.57 32.43
N ASP A 4 -0.35 16.63 32.50
CA ASP A 4 -1.64 16.67 33.22
C ASP A 4 -2.60 15.59 32.69
N PRO A 5 -3.40 14.91 33.53
CA PRO A 5 -4.30 13.85 33.09
C PRO A 5 -5.36 14.31 32.08
N SER A 6 -5.62 15.62 32.01
CA SER A 6 -6.57 16.24 31.07
C SER A 6 -6.11 16.21 29.61
N ASP A 7 -4.80 16.07 29.35
CA ASP A 7 -4.23 16.09 28.00
C ASP A 7 -4.08 14.68 27.39
N SER A 8 -4.64 13.66 28.05
CA SER A 8 -4.58 12.28 27.57
C SER A 8 -5.60 12.01 26.47
N ALA A 9 -5.15 11.45 25.35
CA ALA A 9 -6.02 10.97 24.28
C ALA A 9 -5.95 9.45 24.13
N SER A 10 -6.93 8.86 23.45
CA SER A 10 -6.91 7.44 23.08
C SER A 10 -5.84 7.18 22.01
N PHE A 11 -5.19 6.01 22.06
CA PHE A 11 -4.32 5.55 20.99
C PHE A 11 -5.15 5.07 19.80
N GLN A 12 -5.73 6.02 19.06
CA GLN A 12 -6.57 5.81 17.88
C GLN A 12 -6.18 6.80 16.78
N ALA A 13 -6.51 6.48 15.53
CA ALA A 13 -6.06 7.25 14.37
C ALA A 13 -6.60 8.69 14.40
N GLU A 14 -7.83 8.86 14.87
CA GLU A 14 -8.59 10.11 14.94
C GLU A 14 -7.99 11.10 15.96
N SER A 15 -7.37 10.57 17.01
CA SER A 15 -6.80 11.34 18.12
C SER A 15 -5.36 11.82 17.85
N LEU A 16 -4.71 11.25 16.84
CA LEU A 16 -3.28 11.40 16.58
C LEU A 16 -3.04 12.20 15.31
N LYS A 17 -2.15 13.19 15.35
CA LYS A 17 -1.84 14.04 14.18
C LYS A 17 -0.51 13.64 13.54
N LYS A 18 -0.49 13.50 12.20
CA LYS A 18 0.74 13.25 11.43
C LYS A 18 1.83 14.28 11.79
N GLY A 19 3.06 13.80 11.97
CA GLY A 19 4.23 14.61 12.35
C GLY A 19 4.40 14.83 13.85
N ASN A 20 3.34 14.65 14.65
CA ASN A 20 3.42 14.86 16.09
C ASN A 20 4.04 13.66 16.82
N ARG A 21 4.71 13.97 17.94
CA ARG A 21 5.31 13.00 18.87
C ARG A 21 4.44 12.87 20.12
N TYR A 22 4.26 11.64 20.59
CA TYR A 22 3.46 11.33 21.77
C TYR A 22 4.17 10.34 22.69
N LEU A 23 3.99 10.51 24.00
CA LEU A 23 4.33 9.51 24.99
C LEU A 23 3.16 8.52 25.12
N LYS A 24 3.38 7.27 24.73
CA LYS A 24 2.38 6.20 24.82
C LYS A 24 2.53 5.47 26.15
N ARG A 25 1.43 5.36 26.89
CA ARG A 25 1.30 4.62 28.16
C ARG A 25 0.12 3.66 28.05
N GLY A 26 0.38 2.40 27.71
CA GLY A 26 -0.68 1.43 27.41
C GLY A 26 -1.51 1.87 26.19
N GLN A 27 -2.81 2.14 26.41
CA GLN A 27 -3.77 2.61 25.40
C GLN A 27 -3.96 4.14 25.39
N LYS A 28 -3.28 4.87 26.27
CA LYS A 28 -3.34 6.33 26.32
C LYS A 28 -2.09 6.95 25.72
N VAL A 29 -2.26 8.11 25.11
CA VAL A 29 -1.19 8.93 24.56
C VAL A 29 -1.23 10.33 25.16
N PHE A 30 -0.06 10.93 25.33
CA PHE A 30 0.12 12.28 25.84
C PHE A 30 1.06 13.03 24.90
N PRO A 31 0.90 14.35 24.72
CA PRO A 31 1.89 15.15 24.00
C PRO A 31 3.30 14.90 24.55
N CYS A 32 4.26 14.62 23.67
CA CYS A 32 5.64 14.39 24.07
C CYS A 32 6.41 15.72 24.07
N PRO A 33 6.96 16.17 25.21
CA PRO A 33 7.87 17.32 25.20
C PRO A 33 9.16 16.98 24.44
N ASP A 34 9.84 17.99 23.90
CA ASP A 34 11.15 17.86 23.27
C ASP A 34 12.13 18.78 24.02
N PRO A 35 13.28 18.29 24.56
CA PRO A 35 13.83 16.94 24.46
C PRO A 35 13.25 15.92 25.47
N VAL A 36 13.20 14.64 25.08
CA VAL A 36 12.89 13.50 25.96
C VAL A 36 13.97 12.43 25.82
N ASP A 37 14.55 12.04 26.96
CA ASP A 37 15.48 10.91 27.04
C ASP A 37 14.71 9.60 27.14
N ILE A 38 14.65 8.86 26.03
CA ILE A 38 13.94 7.58 25.89
C ILE A 38 14.50 6.53 26.87
N SER A 39 15.80 6.58 27.19
CA SER A 39 16.45 5.60 28.06
C SER A 39 15.97 5.68 29.52
N THR A 40 15.39 6.81 29.91
CA THR A 40 14.88 7.08 31.26
C THR A 40 13.39 6.76 31.43
N LEU A 41 12.71 6.36 30.35
CA LEU A 41 11.28 6.08 30.40
C LEU A 41 10.99 4.81 31.21
N PRO A 42 9.91 4.80 32.02
CA PRO A 42 9.46 3.60 32.70
C PRO A 42 9.20 2.44 31.72
N PRO A 43 9.36 1.18 32.16
CA PRO A 43 9.06 0.03 31.32
C PRO A 43 7.65 0.11 30.73
N ARG A 44 7.50 -0.22 29.43
CA ARG A 44 6.25 -0.18 28.62
C ARG A 44 5.78 1.22 28.20
N ASN A 45 6.48 2.29 28.61
CA ASN A 45 6.27 3.60 28.02
C ASN A 45 7.14 3.71 26.77
N GLU A 46 6.55 4.24 25.69
CA GLU A 46 7.23 4.38 24.39
C GLU A 46 7.02 5.79 23.87
N VAL A 47 8.01 6.34 23.17
CA VAL A 47 7.81 7.54 22.35
C VAL A 47 7.38 7.09 20.96
N ILE A 48 6.21 7.55 20.55
CA ILE A 48 5.70 7.31 19.21
C ILE A 48 5.73 8.59 18.37
N THR A 49 6.05 8.45 17.10
CA THR A 49 5.89 9.50 16.09
C THR A 49 4.89 9.05 15.05
N VAL A 50 3.87 9.88 14.80
CA VAL A 50 2.81 9.54 13.84
C VAL A 50 3.30 9.84 12.43
N LEU A 51 3.52 8.80 11.63
CA LEU A 51 3.96 8.92 10.24
C LEU A 51 2.79 9.14 9.28
N SER A 52 1.63 8.53 9.55
CA SER A 52 0.40 8.68 8.79
C SER A 52 -0.81 8.27 9.63
N ASN A 53 -1.97 8.86 9.38
CA ASN A 53 -3.24 8.62 10.09
C ASN A 53 -4.46 8.69 9.14
N ARG A 54 -4.27 8.35 7.86
CA ARG A 54 -5.28 8.52 6.81
C ARG A 54 -6.00 7.20 6.48
N ASP A 55 -7.21 7.32 5.92
CA ASP A 55 -7.98 6.22 5.32
C ASP A 55 -8.20 5.02 6.26
N GLY A 56 -8.46 5.27 7.54
CA GLY A 56 -8.65 4.22 8.53
C GLY A 56 -7.39 3.40 8.82
N LYS A 57 -6.20 3.97 8.56
CA LYS A 57 -4.88 3.38 8.85
C LYS A 57 -4.07 4.36 9.69
N LEU A 58 -3.42 3.86 10.72
CA LEU A 58 -2.46 4.57 11.55
C LEU A 58 -1.09 3.92 11.38
N VAL A 59 -0.09 4.73 11.05
CA VAL A 59 1.32 4.33 10.93
C VAL A 59 2.12 5.10 11.95
N VAL A 60 2.74 4.38 12.88
CA VAL A 60 3.51 4.96 13.99
C VAL A 60 4.91 4.38 14.04
N ASN A 61 5.91 5.25 14.20
CA ASN A 61 7.28 4.88 14.50
C ASN A 61 7.47 4.87 16.02
N HIS A 62 7.93 3.76 16.58
CA HIS A 62 8.20 3.58 18.00
C HIS A 62 9.71 3.71 18.24
N ASP A 63 10.10 4.76 18.96
CA ASP A 63 11.47 5.01 19.43
C ASP A 63 12.54 4.86 18.33
N SER A 64 12.21 5.22 17.08
CA SER A 64 13.09 5.04 15.90
C SER A 64 13.63 3.61 15.71
N SER A 65 12.90 2.62 16.23
CA SER A 65 13.31 1.22 16.33
C SER A 65 12.44 0.30 15.48
N TYR A 66 11.13 0.54 15.45
CA TYR A 66 10.19 -0.24 14.64
C TYR A 66 8.97 0.59 14.26
N VAL A 67 8.27 0.17 13.22
CA VAL A 67 7.02 0.79 12.78
C VAL A 67 5.87 -0.17 13.00
N THR A 68 4.73 0.36 13.43
CA THR A 68 3.45 -0.37 13.43
C THR A 68 2.49 0.32 12.48
N LYS A 69 1.92 -0.45 11.55
CA LYS A 69 0.80 -0.05 10.70
C LYS A 69 -0.44 -0.81 11.19
N LEU A 70 -1.47 -0.09 11.61
CA LEU A 70 -2.68 -0.68 12.18
C LEU A 70 -3.95 0.02 11.65
N GLY A 71 -5.07 -0.70 11.61
CA GLY A 71 -6.37 -0.13 11.27
C GLY A 71 -7.26 -1.03 10.44
N TYR A 72 -8.43 -0.51 10.08
CA TYR A 72 -9.50 -1.28 9.42
C TYR A 72 -9.21 -1.66 7.97
N ARG A 73 -8.24 -0.97 7.36
CA ARG A 73 -7.80 -1.21 5.99
C ARG A 73 -6.40 -1.80 5.91
N VAL A 74 -5.89 -2.38 7.00
CA VAL A 74 -4.63 -3.11 7.02
C VAL A 74 -4.93 -4.60 6.87
N ARG A 75 -4.41 -5.24 5.83
CA ARG A 75 -4.76 -6.62 5.46
C ARG A 75 -3.57 -7.57 5.56
N ARG A 76 -3.86 -8.86 5.77
CA ARG A 76 -2.85 -9.94 5.77
C ARG A 76 -2.05 -9.99 4.48
N ALA A 77 -2.71 -9.82 3.33
CA ALA A 77 -2.08 -9.67 2.03
C ALA A 77 -0.90 -8.67 2.01
N GLU A 78 -0.94 -7.58 2.79
CA GLU A 78 0.17 -6.62 2.82
C GLU A 78 1.43 -7.22 3.45
N SER A 79 1.30 -7.92 4.58
CA SER A 79 2.44 -8.57 5.23
C SER A 79 2.95 -9.76 4.43
N GLU A 80 2.07 -10.54 3.79
CA GLU A 80 2.48 -11.64 2.93
C GLU A 80 3.23 -11.14 1.71
N ALA A 81 2.76 -10.06 1.05
CA ALA A 81 3.50 -9.44 -0.04
C ALA A 81 4.91 -9.01 0.38
N MET A 82 5.06 -8.38 1.55
CA MET A 82 6.38 -8.02 2.10
C MET A 82 7.27 -9.24 2.31
N ASN A 83 6.73 -10.32 2.88
CA ASN A 83 7.47 -11.56 3.11
C ASN A 83 7.89 -12.23 1.80
N THR A 84 7.02 -12.28 0.80
CA THR A 84 7.32 -12.82 -0.54
C THR A 84 8.47 -12.07 -1.19
N VAL A 85 8.39 -10.73 -1.24
CA VAL A 85 9.45 -9.90 -1.85
C VAL A 85 10.77 -10.08 -1.07
N ALA A 86 10.73 -10.10 0.27
CA ALA A 86 11.91 -10.27 1.10
C ALA A 86 12.55 -11.67 0.94
N ALA A 87 11.75 -12.73 0.78
CA ALA A 87 12.23 -14.10 0.63
C ALA A 87 13.00 -14.31 -0.68
N GLN A 88 12.55 -13.68 -1.76
CA GLN A 88 13.19 -13.82 -3.07
C GLN A 88 14.46 -12.98 -3.24
N LYS A 89 14.72 -12.04 -2.32
CA LYS A 89 15.95 -11.20 -2.28
C LYS A 89 16.29 -10.54 -3.61
N ARG A 90 15.26 -10.14 -4.36
CA ARG A 90 15.42 -9.54 -5.70
C ARG A 90 15.78 -8.06 -5.65
N THR A 91 15.58 -7.34 -4.54
CA THR A 91 15.82 -5.89 -4.48
C THR A 91 17.11 -5.53 -3.75
N THR A 92 17.84 -4.54 -4.27
CA THR A 92 18.98 -3.90 -3.59
C THR A 92 18.55 -2.87 -2.55
N VAL A 93 17.33 -2.33 -2.70
CA VAL A 93 16.75 -1.39 -1.73
C VAL A 93 16.32 -2.12 -0.47
N PRO A 94 16.64 -1.58 0.72
CA PRO A 94 16.21 -2.17 1.99
C PRO A 94 14.69 -2.26 2.07
N LEU A 95 14.20 -3.40 2.54
CA LEU A 95 12.78 -3.66 2.76
C LEU A 95 12.47 -3.79 4.25
N PRO A 96 11.29 -3.35 4.73
CA PRO A 96 10.92 -3.55 6.12
C PRO A 96 10.67 -5.05 6.37
N TRP A 97 11.25 -5.58 7.44
CA TRP A 97 11.05 -6.95 7.86
C TRP A 97 9.84 -7.03 8.78
N VAL A 98 8.86 -7.87 8.43
CA VAL A 98 7.70 -8.14 9.28
C VAL A 98 8.18 -8.89 10.54
N LYS A 99 7.93 -8.30 11.71
CA LYS A 99 8.28 -8.87 13.02
C LYS A 99 7.12 -9.64 13.64
N SER A 100 5.91 -9.12 13.49
CA SER A 100 4.68 -9.74 14.01
C SER A 100 3.46 -9.13 13.35
N THR A 101 2.41 -9.92 13.21
CA THR A 101 1.11 -9.51 12.69
C THR A 101 0.00 -9.87 13.67
N ASN A 102 -1.08 -9.09 13.66
CA ASN A 102 -2.31 -9.41 14.38
C ASN A 102 -3.50 -9.01 13.51
N PHE A 103 -4.38 -9.96 13.24
CA PHE A 103 -5.59 -9.75 12.46
C PHE A 103 -6.75 -10.35 13.25
N SER A 104 -7.69 -9.52 13.70
CA SER A 104 -8.86 -9.97 14.43
C SER A 104 -10.05 -10.17 13.47
N PRO A 105 -10.75 -11.32 13.51
CA PRO A 105 -12.06 -11.43 12.90
C PRO A 105 -13.06 -10.54 13.67
N SER A 106 -13.90 -9.76 12.99
CA SER A 106 -14.99 -9.05 13.66
C SER A 106 -16.23 -9.95 13.70
N GLU A 107 -16.95 -10.00 14.83
CA GLU A 107 -18.17 -10.81 14.97
C GLU A 107 -19.38 -10.23 14.21
N HIS A 108 -19.25 -9.04 13.61
CA HIS A 108 -20.37 -8.32 12.99
C HIS A 108 -20.25 -8.16 11.48
N TYR A 109 -19.07 -8.38 10.90
CA TYR A 109 -18.86 -8.46 9.48
C TYR A 109 -17.90 -9.61 9.20
N ALA A 110 -18.16 -10.40 8.15
CA ALA A 110 -17.31 -11.53 7.75
C ALA A 110 -15.92 -11.11 7.21
N SER A 111 -15.35 -10.00 7.68
CA SER A 111 -14.04 -9.48 7.30
C SER A 111 -13.15 -9.24 8.52
N GLU A 112 -11.86 -9.56 8.35
CA GLU A 112 -10.75 -9.27 9.27
C GLU A 112 -10.61 -7.76 9.47
N ASP A 113 -11.50 -7.16 10.25
CA ASP A 113 -11.71 -5.71 10.20
C ASP A 113 -10.68 -4.92 10.98
N TYR A 114 -9.73 -5.53 11.67
CA TYR A 114 -8.63 -4.77 12.22
C TYR A 114 -7.32 -5.52 12.09
N GLY A 115 -6.44 -4.98 11.25
CA GLY A 115 -5.10 -5.52 11.05
C GLY A 115 -4.05 -4.66 11.74
N SER A 116 -2.98 -5.30 12.17
CA SER A 116 -1.77 -4.67 12.68
C SER A 116 -0.55 -5.41 12.17
N ILE A 117 0.37 -4.68 11.55
CA ILE A 117 1.65 -5.18 11.06
C ILE A 117 2.76 -4.40 11.76
N ARG A 118 3.58 -5.11 12.53
CA ARG A 118 4.79 -4.57 13.15
C ARG A 118 5.99 -4.94 12.28
N MET A 119 6.80 -3.96 11.90
CA MET A 119 7.91 -4.14 10.97
C MET A 119 9.16 -3.36 11.40
N SER A 120 10.33 -3.71 10.86
CA SER A 120 11.54 -2.90 11.06
C SER A 120 11.37 -1.48 10.51
N PHE A 121 12.04 -0.51 11.14
CA PHE A 121 12.08 0.85 10.63
C PHE A 121 13.28 1.02 9.70
N ILE A 122 13.03 1.43 8.46
CA ILE A 122 14.10 1.83 7.53
C ILE A 122 14.36 3.31 7.75
N ARG A 123 15.60 3.65 8.13
CA ARG A 123 16.02 5.03 8.30
C ARG A 123 16.26 5.67 6.94
N GLY A 124 15.84 6.92 6.79
CA GLY A 124 16.07 7.69 5.57
C GLY A 124 15.21 8.95 5.54
N SER A 125 15.38 9.72 4.48
CA SER A 125 14.48 10.82 4.11
C SER A 125 13.60 10.38 2.94
N THR A 126 12.40 10.94 2.81
CA THR A 126 11.55 10.65 1.65
C THR A 126 12.15 11.30 0.40
N LEU A 127 11.94 10.67 -0.76
CA LEU A 127 12.35 11.27 -2.03
C LEU A 127 11.68 12.63 -2.24
N GLU A 128 10.40 12.77 -1.89
CA GLU A 128 9.65 14.03 -1.89
C GLU A 128 10.41 15.16 -1.16
N SER A 129 10.97 14.89 0.03
CA SER A 129 11.70 15.90 0.81
C SER A 129 13.06 16.30 0.23
N LYS A 130 13.61 15.50 -0.70
CA LYS A 130 14.94 15.71 -1.27
C LYS A 130 14.90 16.08 -2.76
N TRP A 131 13.80 15.82 -3.46
CA TRP A 131 13.70 15.93 -4.91
C TRP A 131 14.20 17.27 -5.46
N ASP A 132 13.76 18.38 -4.87
CA ASP A 132 14.13 19.73 -5.32
C ASP A 132 15.58 20.10 -4.98
N THR A 133 16.24 19.33 -4.10
CA THR A 133 17.65 19.52 -3.75
C THR A 133 18.61 18.70 -4.62
N LEU A 134 18.09 17.77 -5.43
CA LEU A 134 18.88 16.94 -6.33
C LEU A 134 19.16 17.67 -7.63
N ASP A 135 20.37 17.54 -8.14
CA ASP A 135 20.72 17.95 -9.50
C ASP A 135 20.15 16.98 -10.54
N GLN A 136 20.28 17.35 -11.82
CA GLN A 136 19.73 16.58 -12.92
C GLN A 136 20.33 15.17 -13.00
N GLU A 137 21.64 15.03 -12.80
CA GLU A 137 22.34 13.74 -12.82
C GLU A 137 21.83 12.80 -11.73
N SER A 138 21.65 13.32 -10.51
CA SER A 138 21.11 12.56 -9.37
C SER A 138 19.65 12.15 -9.60
N LYS A 139 18.84 13.03 -10.19
CA LYS A 139 17.44 12.69 -10.54
C LYS A 139 17.39 11.56 -11.57
N GLU A 140 18.22 11.62 -12.60
CA GLU A 140 18.33 10.54 -13.59
C GLU A 140 18.78 9.21 -12.96
N ALA A 141 19.76 9.25 -12.06
CA ALA A 141 20.21 8.07 -11.34
C ALA A 141 19.09 7.44 -10.49
N VAL A 142 18.34 8.27 -9.75
CA VAL A 142 17.18 7.82 -8.97
C VAL A 142 16.10 7.21 -9.86
N CYS A 143 15.79 7.82 -11.01
CA CYS A 143 14.82 7.26 -11.95
C CYS A 143 15.24 5.88 -12.47
N ARG A 144 16.53 5.70 -12.79
CA ARG A 144 17.08 4.39 -13.22
C ARG A 144 16.98 3.35 -12.10
N GLU A 145 17.26 3.74 -10.85
CA GLU A 145 17.14 2.84 -9.69
C GLU A 145 15.67 2.44 -9.45
N ILE A 146 14.73 3.37 -9.54
CA ILE A 146 13.30 3.09 -9.43
C ILE A 146 12.84 2.11 -10.52
N TRP A 147 13.29 2.33 -11.76
CA TRP A 147 12.97 1.44 -12.87
C TRP A 147 13.46 0.01 -12.63
N ASP A 148 14.70 -0.12 -12.18
CA ASP A 148 15.32 -1.39 -11.84
C ASP A 148 14.58 -2.08 -10.67
N ILE A 149 14.15 -1.34 -9.64
CA ILE A 149 13.29 -1.90 -8.57
C ILE A 149 11.98 -2.43 -9.15
N VAL A 150 11.27 -1.64 -9.95
CA VAL A 150 9.97 -2.04 -10.55
C VAL A 150 10.14 -3.27 -11.43
N TRP A 151 11.20 -3.31 -12.26
CA TRP A 151 11.52 -4.45 -13.09
C TRP A 151 11.73 -5.71 -12.25
N ARG A 152 12.53 -5.63 -11.19
CA ARG A 152 12.80 -6.77 -10.29
C ARG A 152 11.58 -7.22 -9.52
N LEU A 153 10.66 -6.31 -9.18
CA LEU A 153 9.38 -6.66 -8.56
C LEU A 153 8.45 -7.40 -9.54
N ARG A 154 8.49 -7.06 -10.83
CA ARG A 154 7.71 -7.74 -11.88
C ARG A 154 8.25 -9.14 -12.21
N ASP A 155 9.55 -9.35 -12.02
CA ASP A 155 10.24 -10.64 -12.17
C ASP A 155 10.08 -11.56 -10.95
N ILE A 156 9.32 -11.15 -9.92
CA ILE A 156 9.04 -12.00 -8.77
C ILE A 156 8.21 -13.19 -9.24
N GLU A 157 8.79 -14.38 -9.10
CA GLU A 157 8.08 -15.62 -9.36
C GLU A 157 6.88 -15.70 -8.41
N ARG A 158 5.71 -15.99 -8.96
CA ARG A 158 4.55 -16.29 -8.13
C ARG A 158 4.86 -17.56 -7.35
N THR A 159 4.80 -17.47 -6.02
CA THR A 159 5.12 -18.59 -5.14
C THR A 159 4.08 -19.69 -5.30
N ASP A 160 4.53 -20.95 -5.19
CA ASP A 160 3.67 -22.15 -5.22
C ASP A 160 2.57 -22.13 -4.13
N LEU A 161 2.71 -21.26 -3.11
CA LEU A 161 1.75 -21.05 -2.02
C LEU A 161 0.35 -20.65 -2.51
N VAL A 162 0.26 -20.15 -3.75
CA VAL A 162 -0.99 -19.66 -4.35
C VAL A 162 -1.57 -20.67 -5.35
N GLY A 163 -0.89 -21.80 -5.58
CA GLY A 163 -1.38 -22.88 -6.44
C GLY A 163 -1.66 -22.45 -7.88
N ASN A 164 -2.80 -22.89 -8.42
CA ASN A 164 -3.25 -22.61 -9.79
C ASN A 164 -4.01 -21.28 -9.95
N LEU A 165 -3.93 -20.37 -8.96
CA LEU A 165 -4.58 -19.07 -9.07
C LEU A 165 -3.83 -18.16 -10.06
N TYR A 166 -4.58 -17.66 -11.03
CA TYR A 166 -4.09 -16.68 -12.00
C TYR A 166 -4.19 -15.26 -11.47
N GLN A 167 -5.14 -14.92 -10.60
CA GLN A 167 -5.20 -13.58 -10.02
C GLN A 167 -5.82 -13.54 -8.63
N CYS A 168 -5.05 -13.07 -7.66
CA CYS A 168 -5.42 -12.99 -6.25
C CYS A 168 -4.48 -12.06 -5.48
N ALA A 169 -4.79 -11.82 -4.21
CA ALA A 169 -3.88 -11.16 -3.29
C ALA A 169 -2.69 -12.08 -2.90
N ALA A 170 -1.64 -11.51 -2.30
CA ALA A 170 -0.44 -12.24 -1.93
C ALA A 170 -0.66 -13.33 -0.84
N ASP A 171 -1.76 -13.25 -0.10
CA ASP A 171 -2.19 -14.26 0.86
C ASP A 171 -3.13 -15.32 0.24
N GLY A 172 -3.31 -15.31 -1.08
CA GLY A 172 -4.20 -16.20 -1.82
C GLY A 172 -5.68 -15.82 -1.77
N THR A 173 -6.05 -14.74 -1.06
CA THR A 173 -7.45 -14.31 -1.01
C THR A 173 -7.92 -13.76 -2.35
N PRO A 174 -9.22 -13.91 -2.69
CA PRO A 174 -9.78 -13.37 -3.92
C PRO A 174 -9.53 -11.86 -4.06
N SER A 175 -9.31 -11.43 -5.30
CA SER A 175 -9.13 -10.02 -5.63
C SER A 175 -10.34 -9.19 -5.22
N LYS A 176 -10.11 -7.93 -4.84
CA LYS A 176 -11.15 -6.97 -4.42
C LYS A 176 -11.35 -5.88 -5.48
N GLY A 177 -12.29 -4.96 -5.25
CA GLY A 177 -12.53 -3.82 -6.13
C GLY A 177 -13.16 -4.26 -7.46
N ILE A 178 -12.55 -3.88 -8.58
CA ILE A 178 -13.09 -4.19 -9.92
C ILE A 178 -13.05 -5.69 -10.26
N LEU A 179 -12.23 -6.47 -9.56
CA LEU A 179 -12.13 -7.93 -9.73
C LEU A 179 -12.87 -8.73 -8.66
N GLU A 180 -13.54 -8.07 -7.72
CA GLU A 180 -14.30 -8.74 -6.66
C GLU A 180 -15.45 -9.54 -7.24
N ASP A 181 -15.64 -10.76 -6.75
CA ASP A 181 -16.79 -11.58 -7.14
C ASP A 181 -18.08 -11.04 -6.53
N LEU A 182 -19.14 -11.01 -7.32
CA LEU A 182 -20.49 -10.71 -6.83
C LEU A 182 -21.10 -11.91 -6.09
N GLN A 183 -20.61 -13.12 -6.35
CA GLN A 183 -21.06 -14.34 -5.71
C GLN A 183 -20.43 -14.54 -4.32
N LYS A 184 -21.17 -15.25 -3.47
CA LYS A 184 -20.71 -15.67 -2.13
C LYS A 184 -20.93 -17.19 -1.99
N PRO A 185 -19.86 -17.99 -1.79
CA PRO A 185 -18.45 -17.59 -1.70
C PRO A 185 -17.89 -17.11 -3.04
N ALA A 186 -16.82 -16.30 -2.99
CA ALA A 186 -16.15 -15.81 -4.19
C ALA A 186 -15.41 -16.95 -4.93
N GLN A 187 -15.57 -16.99 -6.24
CA GLN A 187 -14.91 -17.93 -7.14
C GLN A 187 -13.48 -17.48 -7.43
N PRO A 188 -12.50 -18.40 -7.39
CA PRO A 188 -11.12 -18.11 -7.72
C PRO A 188 -10.95 -17.75 -9.21
N LEU A 189 -9.97 -16.91 -9.51
CA LEU A 189 -9.55 -16.60 -10.87
C LEU A 189 -8.32 -17.46 -11.19
N THR A 190 -8.47 -18.41 -12.10
CA THR A 190 -7.48 -19.42 -12.50
C THR A 190 -7.01 -19.27 -13.94
N SER A 191 -7.63 -18.37 -14.71
CA SER A 191 -7.19 -18.01 -16.06
C SER A 191 -7.41 -16.52 -16.38
N ASP A 192 -6.73 -16.06 -17.41
CA ASP A 192 -6.89 -14.73 -17.99
C ASP A 192 -8.31 -14.52 -18.55
N GLU A 193 -8.94 -15.57 -19.10
CA GLU A 193 -10.32 -15.52 -19.58
C GLU A 193 -11.31 -15.26 -18.44
N GLU A 194 -11.12 -15.89 -17.29
CA GLU A 194 -11.93 -15.66 -16.09
C GLU A 194 -11.75 -14.23 -15.55
N VAL A 195 -10.53 -13.67 -15.63
CA VAL A 195 -10.28 -12.26 -15.25
C VAL A 195 -11.07 -11.33 -16.16
N ARG A 196 -11.02 -11.53 -17.49
CA ARG A 196 -11.80 -10.72 -18.43
C ARG A 196 -13.30 -10.85 -18.18
N ALA A 197 -13.79 -12.07 -18.01
CA ALA A 197 -15.19 -12.33 -17.71
C ALA A 197 -15.63 -11.61 -16.43
N ARG A 198 -14.82 -11.66 -15.36
CA ARG A 198 -15.09 -10.95 -14.11
C ARG A 198 -15.12 -9.44 -14.28
N LEU A 199 -14.20 -8.87 -15.08
CA LEU A 199 -14.21 -7.44 -15.40
C LEU A 199 -15.49 -7.04 -16.14
N TYR A 200 -15.89 -7.81 -17.17
CA TYR A 200 -17.14 -7.57 -17.90
C TYR A 200 -18.37 -7.66 -17.00
N GLU A 201 -18.40 -8.65 -16.10
CA GLU A 201 -19.48 -8.81 -15.14
C GLU A 201 -19.52 -7.64 -14.15
N ARG A 202 -18.38 -7.20 -13.62
CA ARG A 202 -18.33 -6.10 -12.64
C ARG A 202 -18.59 -4.73 -13.25
N TYR A 203 -18.34 -4.55 -14.54
CA TYR A 203 -18.44 -3.26 -15.22
C TYR A 203 -19.83 -2.58 -15.07
N PRO A 204 -20.97 -3.24 -15.35
CA PRO A 204 -22.29 -2.66 -15.10
C PRO A 204 -22.56 -2.39 -13.61
N HIS A 205 -22.05 -3.25 -12.72
CA HIS A 205 -22.27 -3.14 -11.27
C HIS A 205 -21.50 -1.96 -10.66
N ALA A 206 -20.37 -1.58 -11.25
CA ALA A 206 -19.65 -0.35 -10.93
C ALA A 206 -20.30 0.91 -11.54
N GLY A 207 -21.49 0.79 -12.15
CA GLY A 207 -22.22 1.92 -12.73
C GLY A 207 -21.70 2.34 -14.11
N GLY A 208 -21.06 1.42 -14.85
CA GLY A 208 -20.46 1.74 -16.15
C GLY A 208 -19.26 2.69 -16.05
N TRP A 209 -18.81 3.00 -14.83
CA TRP A 209 -17.49 3.56 -14.62
C TRP A 209 -16.51 2.45 -14.99
N TYR A 210 -16.04 2.49 -16.24
CA TYR A 210 -14.63 2.27 -16.46
C TYR A 210 -14.00 3.28 -15.49
N PRO A 211 -13.10 2.86 -14.59
CA PRO A 211 -12.25 3.88 -14.04
C PRO A 211 -11.63 4.54 -15.26
N ASP A 212 -11.84 5.83 -15.43
CA ASP A 212 -11.02 6.53 -16.41
C ASP A 212 -9.56 6.17 -16.06
N TYR A 213 -8.68 6.33 -17.03
CA TYR A 213 -7.23 6.09 -17.01
C TYR A 213 -6.51 6.18 -15.62
N TRP A 214 -7.06 6.94 -14.66
CA TRP A 214 -6.70 7.07 -13.26
C TRP A 214 -6.67 5.80 -12.38
N GLU A 215 -7.55 4.78 -12.45
CA GLU A 215 -7.34 3.57 -11.58
C GLU A 215 -6.26 2.65 -12.14
N TYR A 216 -6.11 2.59 -13.46
CA TYR A 216 -4.93 1.96 -14.09
C TYR A 216 -3.64 2.65 -13.62
N ALA A 217 -3.65 3.99 -13.54
CA ALA A 217 -2.55 4.77 -12.98
C ALA A 217 -2.37 4.56 -11.46
N GLN A 218 -3.44 4.30 -10.69
CA GLN A 218 -3.34 3.96 -9.26
C GLN A 218 -2.76 2.56 -9.02
N ILE A 219 -3.05 1.59 -9.90
CA ILE A 219 -2.42 0.26 -9.88
C ILE A 219 -0.91 0.38 -10.16
N MET A 220 -0.49 1.39 -10.94
CA MET A 220 0.89 1.57 -11.38
C MET A 220 1.68 2.67 -10.62
N ASN A 221 1.01 3.49 -9.81
CA ASN A 221 1.56 4.55 -8.93
C ASN A 221 2.68 5.41 -9.56
N VAL A 222 2.42 6.03 -10.72
CA VAL A 222 3.39 6.85 -11.47
C VAL A 222 2.94 8.32 -11.47
N PRO A 223 3.83 9.32 -11.21
CA PRO A 223 3.44 10.73 -11.18
C PRO A 223 3.15 11.31 -12.57
N PHE A 224 2.27 12.31 -12.56
CA PHE A 224 1.55 12.93 -13.66
C PHE A 224 2.43 13.64 -14.72
N SER A 225 2.59 12.99 -15.88
CA SER A 225 2.75 13.61 -17.21
C SER A 225 2.18 12.63 -18.26
N ASP A 226 1.91 13.10 -19.48
CA ASP A 226 1.13 12.38 -20.51
C ASP A 226 1.54 10.90 -20.64
N TRP A 227 0.74 10.07 -19.99
CA TRP A 227 1.01 8.64 -19.79
C TRP A 227 0.94 7.87 -21.12
N SER A 228 0.28 8.47 -22.13
CA SER A 228 0.19 7.98 -23.51
C SER A 228 1.58 7.91 -24.14
N GLU A 229 2.39 8.95 -23.99
CA GLU A 229 3.76 9.02 -24.51
C GLU A 229 4.68 8.02 -23.80
N TRP A 230 4.51 7.86 -22.49
CA TRP A 230 5.26 6.89 -21.69
C TRP A 230 4.91 5.43 -22.03
N MET A 231 3.62 5.12 -22.24
CA MET A 231 3.17 3.81 -22.71
C MET A 231 3.68 3.52 -24.13
N GLU A 232 3.68 4.52 -25.01
CA GLU A 232 4.27 4.37 -26.35
C GLU A 232 5.77 4.08 -26.33
N TRP A 233 6.50 4.63 -25.36
CA TRP A 233 7.95 4.45 -25.22
C TRP A 233 8.34 3.13 -24.55
N THR A 234 7.49 2.60 -23.69
CA THR A 234 7.83 1.45 -22.82
C THR A 234 7.09 0.16 -23.18
N ALA A 235 6.13 0.22 -24.10
CA ALA A 235 5.41 -0.97 -24.56
C ALA A 235 6.37 -1.98 -25.22
N ALA A 236 6.47 -3.18 -24.65
CA ALA A 236 7.23 -4.29 -25.23
C ALA A 236 6.68 -4.70 -26.63
N HIS A 237 5.41 -4.36 -26.90
CA HIS A 237 4.75 -4.56 -28.18
C HIS A 237 3.72 -3.44 -28.41
N ARG A 238 3.79 -2.75 -29.55
CA ARG A 238 2.79 -1.75 -29.95
C ARG A 238 1.57 -2.47 -30.51
N TRP A 239 0.46 -2.35 -29.82
CA TRP A 239 -0.83 -2.84 -30.30
C TRP A 239 -1.39 -1.83 -31.31
N ASP A 240 -1.87 -2.33 -32.44
CA ASP A 240 -2.60 -1.52 -33.42
C ASP A 240 -3.96 -1.14 -32.82
N ILE A 241 -4.10 0.15 -32.48
CA ILE A 241 -5.30 0.72 -31.87
C ILE A 241 -6.19 1.45 -32.88
N ASP A 242 -5.88 1.38 -34.18
CA ASP A 242 -6.65 2.04 -35.24
C ASP A 242 -8.12 1.58 -35.24
N GLY A 243 -8.37 0.33 -34.82
CA GLY A 243 -9.72 -0.21 -34.64
C GLY A 243 -10.51 0.45 -33.51
N ILE A 244 -9.87 0.94 -32.45
CA ILE A 244 -10.54 1.63 -31.33
C ILE A 244 -10.92 3.06 -31.74
N ASP A 245 -10.07 3.73 -32.50
CA ASP A 245 -10.34 5.10 -32.97
C ASP A 245 -11.41 5.12 -34.05
N ALA A 246 -11.48 4.10 -34.92
CA ALA A 246 -12.60 3.90 -35.84
C ALA A 246 -13.94 3.76 -35.11
N VAL A 247 -13.97 3.04 -33.97
CA VAL A 247 -15.19 2.90 -33.15
C VAL A 247 -15.58 4.23 -32.48
N LYS A 248 -14.62 5.01 -31.98
CA LYS A 248 -14.88 6.35 -31.44
C LYS A 248 -15.43 7.31 -32.49
N GLU A 249 -14.92 7.23 -33.72
CA GLU A 249 -15.39 8.07 -34.82
C GLU A 249 -16.85 7.77 -35.19
N ILE A 250 -17.24 6.48 -35.17
CA ILE A 250 -18.64 6.05 -35.41
C ILE A 250 -19.56 6.53 -34.29
N VAL A 251 -19.15 6.39 -33.03
CA VAL A 251 -19.94 6.82 -31.86
C VAL A 251 -20.09 8.35 -31.81
N SER A 252 -19.10 9.11 -32.28
CA SER A 252 -19.18 10.59 -32.35
C SER A 252 -20.11 11.12 -33.44
N LYS A 253 -20.48 10.27 -34.40
CA LYS A 253 -21.35 10.60 -35.55
C LYS A 253 -22.80 10.13 -35.37
N THR A 254 -23.14 9.55 -34.22
CA THR A 254 -24.50 9.08 -33.88
C THR A 254 -25.10 9.95 -32.78
#